data_AF-A0A6N8A878-F1
#
_entry.id   AF-A0A6N8A878-F1
#
_cell.length_a   1.000
_cell.length_b   1.000
_cell.length_c   1.000
_cell.angle_alpha   90.00
_cell.angle_beta   90.00
_cell.angle_gamma   90.00
#
_symmetry.space_group_name_H-M   'P 1'
#
loop_
_entity.id
_entity.type
_entity.pdbx_description
1 polymer ?
#
loop_
_entity_poly.entity_id
_entity_poly.type
_entity_poly.pdbx_seq_one_letter_code
_entity_poly.pdbx_strand_id
1 'polypeptide(L)'
;MKFATPLVPARLIRRYKRFLADCQLEDGREITAHCANPGSMMGLAEPGEKIWLEPNDDPKKKLKYGWRLVDHENGHLTGVDTSVPNKALRKALEDQKIPEFASYETVRPEVKYGENSRIDFLLTQPGLPDAYVEVKSVTLSREPGLAEFPDSVTARGTKHLGELAA
;
A
#
# COMPACT_ATOMS: atom_id res chain seq x y z
N MET A 1 4.90 0.55 -11.79
CA MET A 1 4.08 1.78 -11.87
C MET A 1 5.03 2.97 -11.81
N LYS A 2 4.78 4.04 -12.57
CA LYS A 2 5.53 5.30 -12.42
C LYS A 2 4.68 6.25 -11.56
N PHE A 3 5.30 6.94 -10.60
CA PHE A 3 4.62 8.04 -9.90
C PHE A 3 4.32 9.16 -10.89
N ALA A 4 3.18 9.83 -10.70
CA ALA A 4 2.72 10.85 -11.64
C ALA A 4 3.58 12.11 -11.56
N THR A 5 4.02 12.45 -10.35
CA THR A 5 4.98 13.51 -10.10
C THR A 5 6.29 12.93 -9.55
N PRO A 6 7.44 13.56 -9.85
CA PRO A 6 8.70 13.20 -9.22
C PRO A 6 8.58 13.29 -7.70
N LEU A 7 9.02 12.25 -7.01
CA LEU A 7 9.07 12.27 -5.56
C LEU A 7 10.22 13.16 -5.09
N VAL A 8 10.00 13.86 -3.98
CA VAL A 8 11.02 14.67 -3.32
C VAL A 8 11.48 13.98 -2.03
N PRO A 9 12.79 13.92 -1.77
CA PRO A 9 13.33 13.35 -0.55
C PRO A 9 13.09 14.27 0.66
N ALA A 10 12.93 13.66 1.83
CA ALA A 10 12.80 14.35 3.11
C ALA A 10 13.31 13.47 4.26
N ARG A 11 13.48 14.07 5.44
CA ARG A 11 13.71 13.38 6.71
C ARG A 11 12.44 13.41 7.55
N LEU A 12 11.99 12.26 8.04
CA LEU A 12 10.84 12.18 8.93
C LEU A 12 11.19 12.82 10.27
N ILE A 13 10.34 13.72 10.78
CA ILE A 13 10.46 14.25 12.14
C ILE A 13 9.61 13.39 13.08
N ARG A 14 8.34 13.16 12.71
CA ARG A 14 7.41 12.29 13.44
C ARG A 14 6.18 11.95 12.61
N ARG A 15 5.59 10.79 12.89
CA ARG A 15 4.23 10.43 12.47
C ARG A 15 3.26 10.55 13.65
N TYR A 16 2.07 11.11 13.42
CA TYR A 16 1.07 11.30 14.47
C TYR A 16 -0.34 11.32 13.90
N LYS A 17 -1.34 11.14 14.78
CA LYS A 17 -2.78 11.08 14.43
C LYS A 17 -3.07 10.12 13.26
N ARG A 18 -2.25 9.07 13.11
CA ARG A 18 -2.22 8.06 12.02
C ARG A 18 -1.90 8.61 10.62
N PHE A 19 -2.45 9.75 10.25
CA PHE A 19 -2.47 10.24 8.86
C PHE A 19 -1.60 11.48 8.61
N LEU A 20 -0.85 11.94 9.61
CA LEU A 20 0.01 13.12 9.52
C LEU A 20 1.46 12.72 9.80
N ALA A 21 2.37 13.32 9.04
CA ALA A 21 3.80 13.22 9.26
C ALA A 21 4.43 14.61 9.13
N ASP A 22 5.12 15.06 10.16
CA ASP A 22 5.96 16.25 10.06
C ASP A 22 7.32 15.81 9.51
N CYS A 23 7.86 16.53 8.53
CA CYS A 23 9.04 16.15 7.77
C CYS A 23 9.89 17.38 7.47
N GLN A 24 11.21 17.22 7.32
CA GLN A 24 12.13 18.25 6.86
C GLN A 24 12.59 17.95 5.42
N LEU A 25 12.39 18.89 4.51
CA LEU A 25 12.89 18.82 3.13
C LEU A 25 14.40 19.08 3.09
N GLU A 26 15.06 18.76 1.96
CA GLU A 26 16.51 18.98 1.78
C GLU A 26 16.93 20.46 1.90
N ASP A 27 16.03 21.40 1.60
CA ASP A 27 16.26 22.84 1.76
C ASP A 27 16.04 23.35 3.20
N GLY A 28 15.79 22.44 4.13
CA GLY A 28 15.59 22.73 5.55
C GLY A 28 14.17 23.14 5.94
N ARG A 29 13.24 23.30 4.98
CA ARG A 29 11.83 23.62 5.31
C ARG A 29 11.14 22.44 5.99
N GLU A 30 10.43 22.74 7.07
CA GLU A 30 9.51 21.79 7.69
C GLU A 30 8.13 21.84 7.03
N ILE A 31 7.57 20.68 6.75
CA ILE A 31 6.24 20.51 6.14
C ILE A 31 5.45 19.44 6.89
N THR A 32 4.14 19.41 6.66
CA THR A 32 3.29 18.28 7.06
C THR A 32 2.81 17.54 5.82
N ALA A 33 3.08 16.23 5.76
CA ALA A 33 2.64 15.33 4.70
C ALA A 33 1.48 14.46 5.17
N HIS A 34 0.66 14.02 4.21
CA HIS A 34 -0.34 12.99 4.44
C HIS A 34 0.33 11.61 4.48
N CYS A 35 0.13 10.87 5.56
CA CYS A 35 0.48 9.46 5.65
C CYS A 35 -0.73 8.62 5.22
N ALA A 36 -0.66 7.99 4.05
CA ALA A 36 -1.73 7.16 3.48
C ALA A 36 -1.69 5.70 3.98
N ASN A 37 -1.29 5.49 5.24
CA ASN A 37 -1.24 4.20 5.89
C ASN A 37 -1.94 4.28 7.26
N PRO A 38 -3.04 3.56 7.48
CA PRO A 38 -3.73 3.54 8.77
C PRO A 38 -3.09 2.58 9.79
N GLY A 39 -2.18 1.69 9.36
CA GLY A 39 -1.54 0.66 10.16
C GLY A 39 -0.52 1.19 11.16
N SER A 40 0.14 0.29 11.91
CA SER A 40 1.11 0.69 12.93
C SER A 40 2.35 1.30 12.29
N MET A 41 2.72 0.86 11.09
CA MET A 41 3.99 1.21 10.44
C MET A 41 5.19 0.94 11.35
N MET A 42 5.11 -0.14 12.13
CA MET A 42 6.17 -0.56 13.04
C MET A 42 7.49 -0.71 12.27
N GLY A 43 8.53 0.00 12.70
CA GLY A 43 9.85 0.03 12.06
C GLY A 43 9.91 0.79 10.73
N LEU A 44 8.91 1.62 10.41
CA LEU A 44 8.82 2.40 9.16
C LEU A 44 8.45 3.87 9.41
N ALA A 45 8.55 4.34 10.65
CA ALA A 45 8.15 5.69 11.03
C ALA A 45 9.02 6.26 12.15
N GLU A 46 10.27 5.82 12.24
CA GLU A 46 11.21 6.33 13.24
C GLU A 46 11.72 7.73 12.85
N PRO A 47 11.87 8.67 13.81
CA PRO A 47 12.45 9.97 13.54
C PRO A 47 13.83 9.88 12.89
N GLY A 48 14.07 10.69 11.86
CA GLY A 48 15.32 10.73 11.08
C GLY A 48 15.32 9.82 9.85
N GLU A 49 14.36 8.90 9.71
CA GLU A 49 14.24 8.07 8.51
C GLU A 49 14.16 8.91 7.25
N LYS A 50 14.85 8.45 6.20
CA LYS A 50 14.74 9.05 4.88
C LYS A 50 13.43 8.59 4.24
N ILE A 51 12.66 9.53 3.73
CA ILE A 51 11.36 9.27 3.12
C ILE A 51 11.24 9.97 1.78
N TRP A 52 10.31 9.49 0.96
CA TRP A 52 9.97 10.10 -0.32
C TRP A 52 8.53 10.59 -0.32
N LEU A 53 8.36 11.86 -0.65
CA LEU A 53 7.09 12.57 -0.66
C LEU A 53 6.66 12.86 -2.09
N GLU A 54 5.40 12.64 -2.41
CA GLU A 54 4.79 13.08 -3.68
C GLU A 54 4.19 14.47 -3.48
N PRO A 55 4.65 15.50 -4.20
CA PRO A 55 4.04 16.82 -4.17
C PRO A 55 2.60 16.80 -4.70
N ASN A 56 1.76 17.67 -4.15
CA ASN A 56 0.36 17.84 -4.52
C ASN A 56 0.04 19.33 -4.69
N ASP A 57 -0.27 19.73 -5.92
CA ASP A 57 -0.60 21.09 -6.33
C ASP A 57 -2.11 21.36 -6.35
N ASP A 58 -2.96 20.37 -6.06
CA ASP A 58 -4.42 20.54 -6.01
C ASP A 58 -4.77 21.63 -4.98
N PRO A 59 -5.37 22.76 -5.40
CA PRO A 59 -5.72 23.84 -4.50
C PRO A 59 -6.75 23.41 -3.44
N LYS A 60 -7.54 22.36 -3.69
CA LYS A 60 -8.53 21.82 -2.75
C LYS A 60 -7.89 21.00 -1.63
N LYS A 61 -6.65 20.54 -1.80
CA LYS A 61 -5.95 19.72 -0.80
C LYS A 61 -5.23 20.61 0.21
N LYS A 62 -5.53 20.37 1.49
CA LYS A 62 -4.92 21.06 2.62
C LYS A 62 -3.43 20.71 2.78
N LEU A 63 -3.08 19.43 2.61
CA LEU A 63 -1.71 18.96 2.68
C LEU A 63 -1.13 18.88 1.26
N LYS A 64 0.04 19.49 1.07
CA LYS A 64 0.70 19.62 -0.24
C LYS A 64 1.67 18.48 -0.55
N TYR A 65 1.74 17.48 0.32
CA TYR A 65 2.62 16.33 0.17
C TYR A 65 1.92 15.06 0.64
N GLY A 66 2.15 13.95 -0.07
CA GLY A 66 1.79 12.60 0.37
C GLY A 66 3.05 11.77 0.59
N TRP A 67 3.18 11.14 1.74
CA TRP A 67 4.30 10.23 2.01
C TRP A 67 4.07 8.91 1.25
N ARG A 68 5.03 8.55 0.38
CA ARG A 68 4.93 7.38 -0.50
C ARG A 68 5.86 6.25 -0.10
N LEU A 69 7.12 6.56 0.19
CA LEU A 69 8.15 5.55 0.43
C LEU A 69 8.95 5.86 1.69
N VAL A 70 9.43 4.81 2.35
CA VAL A 70 10.57 4.84 3.27
C VAL A 70 11.80 4.33 2.52
N ASP A 71 12.91 5.04 2.66
CA ASP A 71 14.21 4.65 2.15
C ASP A 71 15.06 4.15 3.30
N HIS A 72 15.41 2.87 3.24
CA HIS A 72 16.18 2.18 4.28
C HIS A 72 17.68 2.50 4.21
N GLU A 73 18.10 3.35 3.27
CA GLU A 73 19.48 3.77 3.04
C GLU A 73 20.44 2.59 2.79
N ASN A 74 19.89 1.46 2.34
CA ASN A 74 20.59 0.22 2.01
C ASN A 74 20.26 -0.28 0.59
N GLY A 75 19.66 0.58 -0.24
CA GLY A 75 19.21 0.25 -1.60
C GLY A 75 17.78 -0.32 -1.67
N HIS A 76 17.12 -0.57 -0.54
CA HIS A 76 15.73 -1.01 -0.49
C HIS A 76 14.77 0.13 -0.13
N LEU A 77 13.55 0.05 -0.65
CA LEU A 77 12.46 0.99 -0.42
C LEU A 77 11.22 0.23 0.06
N THR A 78 10.51 0.77 1.05
CA THR A 78 9.17 0.28 1.43
C THR A 78 8.10 1.27 0.98
N GLY A 79 7.12 0.80 0.20
CA GLY A 79 5.94 1.58 -0.15
C GLY A 79 4.94 1.62 1.01
N VAL A 80 4.61 2.81 1.50
CA VAL A 80 3.73 2.97 2.66
C VAL A 80 2.29 3.36 2.29
N ASP A 81 2.03 3.82 1.07
CA ASP A 81 0.67 4.10 0.59
C ASP A 81 -0.09 2.80 0.33
N THR A 82 -1.02 2.46 1.24
CA THR A 82 -1.81 1.22 1.17
C THR A 82 -2.81 1.19 0.02
N SER A 83 -2.96 2.28 -0.75
CA SER A 83 -3.79 2.32 -1.96
C SER A 83 -3.07 1.85 -3.22
N VAL A 84 -1.74 1.70 -3.18
CA VAL A 84 -0.91 1.29 -4.32
C VAL A 84 -0.99 -0.21 -4.62
N PRO A 85 -0.98 -1.13 -3.63
CA PRO A 85 -0.92 -2.57 -3.90
C PRO A 85 -2.03 -3.09 -4.81
N ASN A 86 -3.29 -2.75 -4.59
CA ASN A 86 -4.38 -3.16 -5.47
C ASN A 86 -4.20 -2.61 -6.90
N LYS A 87 -3.75 -1.35 -7.05
CA LYS A 87 -3.49 -0.77 -8.39
C LYS A 87 -2.36 -1.49 -9.10
N ALA A 88 -1.28 -1.80 -8.38
CA ALA A 88 -0.14 -2.53 -8.93
C ALA A 88 -0.54 -3.95 -9.32
N LEU A 89 -1.26 -4.66 -8.44
CA LEU A 89 -1.72 -6.02 -8.70
C LEU A 89 -2.70 -6.06 -9.86
N ARG A 90 -3.68 -5.16 -9.92
CA ARG A 90 -4.62 -5.07 -11.03
C ARG A 90 -3.89 -4.99 -12.37
N LYS A 91 -2.91 -4.09 -12.48
CA LYS A 91 -2.12 -3.96 -13.72
C LYS A 91 -1.34 -5.23 -14.04
N ALA A 92 -0.81 -5.93 -13.03
CA ALA A 92 -0.09 -7.19 -13.23
C ALA A 92 -1.03 -8.32 -13.69
N LEU A 93 -2.25 -8.38 -13.15
CA LEU A 93 -3.29 -9.33 -13.55
C LEU A 93 -3.76 -9.05 -14.99
N GLU A 94 -4.09 -7.80 -15.31
CA GLU A 94 -4.50 -7.38 -16.67
C GLU A 94 -3.39 -7.59 -17.71
N ASP A 95 -2.12 -7.45 -17.32
CA ASP A 95 -0.95 -7.73 -18.17
C ASP A 95 -0.55 -9.22 -18.17
N GLN A 96 -1.28 -10.10 -17.49
CA GLN A 96 -0.98 -11.53 -17.36
C GLN A 96 0.44 -11.83 -16.84
N LYS A 97 0.95 -10.96 -15.95
CA LYS A 97 2.31 -11.05 -15.37
C LYS A 97 2.40 -11.96 -14.15
N ILE A 98 1.29 -12.50 -13.69
CA ILE A 98 1.24 -13.46 -12.58
C ILE A 98 0.92 -14.83 -13.18
N PRO A 99 1.91 -15.73 -13.30
CA PRO A 99 1.76 -16.99 -14.03
C PRO A 99 0.55 -17.81 -13.60
N GLU A 100 0.27 -17.85 -12.29
CA GLU A 100 -0.85 -18.59 -11.69
C GLU A 100 -2.22 -18.09 -12.16
N PHE A 101 -2.30 -16.83 -12.60
CA PHE A 101 -3.53 -16.18 -13.06
C PHE A 101 -3.51 -15.81 -14.54
N ALA A 102 -2.47 -16.17 -15.29
CA ALA A 102 -2.27 -15.70 -16.67
C ALA A 102 -3.38 -16.15 -17.63
N SER A 103 -4.08 -17.25 -17.34
CA SER A 103 -5.18 -17.75 -18.18
C SER A 103 -6.51 -17.01 -17.97
N TYR A 104 -6.61 -16.09 -17.02
CA TYR A 104 -7.81 -15.30 -16.77
C TYR A 104 -7.78 -13.99 -17.57
N GLU A 105 -8.78 -13.76 -18.44
CA GLU A 105 -8.84 -12.52 -19.25
C GLU A 105 -9.68 -11.41 -18.60
N THR A 106 -10.63 -11.77 -17.72
CA THR A 106 -11.52 -10.79 -17.09
C THR A 106 -11.10 -10.54 -15.65
N VAL A 107 -10.77 -9.27 -15.32
CA VAL A 107 -10.43 -8.81 -13.97
C VAL A 107 -11.52 -7.85 -13.47
N ARG A 108 -12.28 -8.25 -12.44
CA ARG A 108 -13.32 -7.40 -11.83
C ARG A 108 -12.93 -7.00 -10.41
N PRO A 109 -12.68 -5.71 -10.13
CA PRO A 109 -12.36 -5.25 -8.79
C PRO A 109 -13.62 -5.10 -7.92
N GLU A 110 -13.45 -5.16 -6.59
CA GLU A 110 -14.47 -4.76 -5.59
C GLU A 110 -15.82 -5.49 -5.71
N VAL A 111 -15.78 -6.77 -6.07
CA VAL A 111 -16.99 -7.59 -6.26
C VAL A 111 -17.55 -8.01 -4.90
N LYS A 112 -18.84 -7.78 -4.67
CA LYS A 112 -19.52 -8.24 -3.45
C LYS A 112 -19.53 -9.76 -3.38
N TYR A 113 -19.19 -10.29 -2.21
CA TYR A 113 -19.26 -11.72 -1.90
C TYR A 113 -19.49 -11.93 -0.40
N GLY A 114 -19.93 -13.14 -0.03
CA GLY A 114 -20.33 -13.43 1.35
C GLY A 114 -21.47 -12.52 1.83
N GLU A 115 -21.58 -12.36 3.15
CA GLU A 115 -22.70 -11.63 3.75
C GLU A 115 -22.47 -10.11 3.74
N ASN A 116 -21.23 -9.65 3.98
CA ASN A 116 -20.93 -8.22 4.13
C ASN A 116 -19.48 -7.87 3.73
N SER A 117 -19.01 -8.44 2.62
CA SER A 117 -17.64 -8.20 2.14
C SER A 117 -17.57 -7.98 0.64
N ARG A 118 -16.42 -7.45 0.22
CA ARG A 118 -16.02 -7.33 -1.17
C ARG A 118 -14.66 -7.99 -1.32
N ILE A 119 -14.51 -8.78 -2.37
CA ILE A 119 -13.22 -9.33 -2.74
C ILE A 119 -12.46 -8.26 -3.52
N ASP A 120 -11.15 -8.16 -3.31
CA ASP A 120 -10.33 -7.18 -4.04
C ASP A 120 -10.43 -7.41 -5.55
N PHE A 121 -10.32 -8.66 -6.00
CA PHE A 121 -10.51 -9.05 -7.40
C PHE A 121 -11.27 -10.38 -7.55
N LEU A 122 -12.16 -10.42 -8.54
CA LEU A 122 -12.74 -11.65 -9.08
C LEU A 122 -12.25 -11.82 -10.52
N LEU A 123 -11.55 -12.93 -10.75
CA LEU A 123 -11.03 -13.32 -12.05
C LEU A 123 -11.93 -14.38 -12.67
N THR A 124 -12.30 -14.19 -13.94
CA THR A 124 -13.18 -15.13 -14.65
C THR A 124 -12.68 -15.41 -16.06
N GLN A 125 -12.83 -16.65 -16.50
CA GLN A 125 -12.54 -17.11 -17.86
C GLN A 125 -13.47 -18.29 -18.22
N PRO A 126 -14.06 -18.32 -19.42
CA PRO A 126 -14.83 -19.48 -19.86
C PRO A 126 -14.00 -20.78 -19.77
N GLY A 127 -14.55 -21.79 -19.10
CA GLY A 127 -13.89 -23.10 -18.92
C GLY A 127 -12.94 -23.18 -17.71
N LEU A 128 -12.75 -22.09 -16.96
CA LEU A 128 -12.04 -22.10 -15.68
C LEU A 128 -13.00 -21.83 -14.52
N PRO A 129 -12.72 -22.33 -13.31
CA PRO A 129 -13.41 -21.87 -12.12
C PRO A 129 -13.11 -20.39 -11.87
N ASP A 130 -14.08 -19.66 -11.32
CA ASP A 130 -13.88 -18.31 -10.81
C ASP A 130 -12.76 -18.29 -9.76
N ALA A 131 -11.86 -17.30 -9.83
CA ALA A 131 -10.81 -17.10 -8.82
C ALA A 131 -11.05 -15.80 -8.04
N TYR A 132 -11.27 -15.95 -6.74
CA TYR A 132 -11.42 -14.87 -5.77
C TYR A 132 -10.05 -14.54 -5.18
N VAL A 133 -9.60 -13.30 -5.35
CA VAL A 133 -8.25 -12.86 -4.97
C VAL A 133 -8.35 -11.70 -3.99
N GLU A 134 -7.87 -11.93 -2.76
CA GLU A 134 -7.71 -10.91 -1.72
C GLU A 134 -6.25 -10.48 -1.65
N VAL A 135 -6.01 -9.18 -1.51
CA VAL A 135 -4.69 -8.55 -1.45
C VAL A 135 -4.38 -8.15 -0.03
N LYS A 136 -3.23 -8.60 0.48
CA LYS A 136 -2.67 -8.13 1.75
C LYS A 136 -1.37 -7.38 1.50
N SER A 137 -1.27 -6.19 2.08
CA SER A 137 -0.04 -5.39 2.04
C SER A 137 0.88 -5.83 3.16
N VAL A 138 2.12 -6.16 2.85
CA VAL A 138 3.11 -6.66 3.80
C VAL A 138 4.28 -5.68 3.84
N THR A 139 4.51 -5.07 5.00
CA THR A 139 5.59 -4.08 5.19
C THR A 139 6.39 -4.29 6.46
N LEU A 140 5.89 -5.10 7.41
CA LEU A 140 6.61 -5.43 8.63
C LEU A 140 7.72 -6.43 8.31
N SER A 141 8.92 -6.17 8.83
CA SER A 141 10.07 -7.07 8.77
C SER A 141 10.83 -6.93 10.09
N ARG A 142 10.71 -7.92 10.98
CA ARG A 142 11.48 -7.95 12.24
C ARG A 142 12.84 -8.63 12.08
N GLU A 143 12.95 -9.51 11.09
CA GLU A 143 14.16 -10.26 10.76
C GLU A 143 14.50 -10.06 9.28
N PRO A 144 15.79 -9.84 8.93
CA PRO A 144 16.20 -9.69 7.53
C PRO A 144 15.76 -10.86 6.66
N GLY A 145 15.09 -10.55 5.54
CA GLY A 145 14.58 -11.54 4.59
C GLY A 145 13.18 -12.08 4.90
N LEU A 146 12.57 -11.70 6.02
CA LEU A 146 11.19 -12.07 6.36
C LEU A 146 10.24 -10.88 6.27
N ALA A 147 9.12 -11.08 5.58
CA ALA A 147 8.04 -10.12 5.49
C ALA A 147 6.80 -10.67 6.20
N GLU A 148 6.18 -9.87 7.04
CA GLU A 148 5.18 -10.33 8.00
C GLU A 148 3.87 -9.56 7.91
N PHE A 149 2.77 -10.29 8.08
CA PHE A 149 1.43 -9.72 8.16
C PHE A 149 0.61 -10.49 9.21
N PRO A 150 -0.17 -9.80 10.06
CA PRO A 150 -0.35 -8.34 10.12
C PRO A 150 0.66 -7.65 11.06
N ASP A 151 0.77 -6.32 10.95
CA ASP A 151 1.59 -5.48 11.85
C ASP A 151 0.90 -5.12 13.19
N SER A 152 -0.34 -5.57 13.34
CA SER A 152 -1.24 -5.35 14.48
C SER A 152 -2.44 -6.31 14.39
N VAL A 153 -3.10 -6.60 15.52
CA VAL A 153 -4.28 -7.49 15.53
C VAL A 153 -5.37 -6.94 14.59
N THR A 154 -5.88 -7.77 13.67
CA THR A 154 -6.87 -7.37 12.66
C THR A 154 -8.08 -8.30 12.59
N ALA A 155 -9.12 -7.99 13.35
CA ALA A 155 -10.39 -8.73 13.30
C ALA A 155 -11.02 -8.70 11.89
N ARG A 156 -10.82 -7.60 11.15
CA ARG A 156 -11.26 -7.48 9.76
C ARG A 156 -10.52 -8.45 8.85
N GLY A 157 -9.20 -8.56 9.00
CA GLY A 157 -8.40 -9.52 8.22
C GLY A 157 -8.82 -10.95 8.47
N THR A 158 -9.05 -11.32 9.74
CA THR A 158 -9.58 -12.64 10.13
C THR A 158 -10.95 -12.91 9.50
N LYS A 159 -11.88 -11.94 9.51
CA LYS A 159 -13.19 -12.06 8.86
C LYS A 159 -13.04 -12.38 7.37
N HIS A 160 -12.22 -11.60 6.65
CA HIS A 160 -12.02 -11.79 5.21
C HIS A 160 -11.43 -13.17 4.88
N LEU A 161 -10.49 -13.67 5.70
CA LEU A 161 -9.94 -15.02 5.55
C LEU A 161 -11.01 -16.10 5.78
N GLY A 162 -11.88 -15.93 6.77
CA GLY A 162 -13.00 -16.83 7.01
C GLY A 162 -13.99 -16.86 5.84
N GLU A 163 -14.29 -15.70 5.26
CA GLU A 163 -15.17 -15.61 4.07
C GLU A 163 -14.54 -16.18 2.81
N LEU A 164 -13.20 -16.16 2.69
CA LEU A 164 -12.48 -16.80 1.58
C LEU A 164 -12.41 -18.33 1.71
N ALA A 165 -12.45 -18.85 2.94
CA ALA A 165 -12.34 -20.28 3.21
C ALA A 165 -13.68 -21.03 3.16
N ALA A 166 -14.79 -20.30 3.06
CA ALA A 166 -16.16 -20.83 3.02
C ALA A 166 -16.58 -21.23 1.59
#